data_AF-B4WVZ3-F1
#
_entry.id   AF-B4WVZ3-F1
#
_cell.length_a   1.000
_cell.length_b   1.000
_cell.length_c   1.000
_cell.angle_alpha   90.00
_cell.angle_beta   90.00
_cell.angle_gamma   90.00
#
_symmetry.space_group_name_H-M   'P 1'
#
loop_
_entity.id
_entity.type
_entity.pdbx_description
1 polymer ?
#
loop_
_entity_poly.entity_id
_entity_poly.type
_entity_poly.pdbx_seq_one_letter_code
_entity_poly.pdbx_strand_id
1 'polypeptide(L)'
;MSEARFPGYAEYQNQDYEDALPKILLAAEQGNAEAQCMAGTLYQLGLGSAANSDKAVAWYERSSAQGYSVATNNLAGMLAVAGKVEESQRLYALSREQGFIHGPAVGD
;
A
#
# COMPACT_ATOMS: atom_id res chain seq x y z
N MET A 1 -20.07 15.48 -9.41
CA MET A 1 -20.22 14.26 -8.59
C MET A 1 -18.87 13.59 -8.63
N SER A 2 -18.04 13.81 -7.61
CA SER A 2 -16.69 13.25 -7.59
C SER A 2 -16.83 11.76 -7.36
N GLU A 3 -16.73 10.97 -8.43
CA GLU A 3 -16.82 9.50 -8.40
C GLU A 3 -15.84 8.97 -7.35
N ALA A 4 -16.38 8.43 -6.26
CA ALA A 4 -15.59 7.72 -5.29
C ALA A 4 -14.93 6.54 -6.02
N ARG A 5 -13.59 6.57 -6.09
CA ARG A 5 -12.77 5.59 -6.81
C ARG A 5 -12.98 4.15 -6.30
N PHE A 6 -13.46 4.00 -5.07
CA PHE A 6 -13.92 2.77 -4.42
C PHE A 6 -14.73 3.08 -3.13
N PRO A 7 -15.53 2.11 -2.61
CA PRO A 7 -16.26 2.28 -1.36
C PRO A 7 -15.33 2.51 -0.16
N GLY A 8 -15.68 3.48 0.71
CA GLY A 8 -14.90 3.86 1.89
C GLY A 8 -13.95 5.06 1.71
N TYR A 9 -13.71 5.51 0.47
CA TYR A 9 -12.89 6.70 0.20
C TYR A 9 -13.54 7.99 0.76
N ALA A 10 -14.87 8.10 0.67
CA ALA A 10 -15.58 9.26 1.21
C ALA A 10 -15.48 9.31 2.75
N GLU A 11 -15.62 8.18 3.43
CA GLU A 11 -15.46 8.08 4.88
C GLU A 11 -14.04 8.40 5.32
N TYR A 12 -13.03 7.93 4.58
CA TYR A 12 -11.64 8.33 4.78
C TYR A 12 -11.45 9.86 4.70
N GLN A 13 -12.09 10.52 3.73
CA GLN A 13 -12.06 11.99 3.63
C GLN A 13 -12.81 12.68 4.79
N ASN A 14 -13.84 12.05 5.33
CA ASN A 14 -14.54 12.51 6.53
C ASN A 14 -13.79 12.14 7.83
N GLN A 15 -12.59 11.56 7.73
CA GLN A 15 -11.76 11.11 8.85
C GLN A 15 -12.40 9.98 9.67
N ASP A 16 -13.39 9.28 9.10
CA ASP A 16 -14.16 8.22 9.72
C ASP A 16 -13.50 6.86 9.46
N TYR A 17 -12.29 6.69 10.00
CA TYR A 17 -11.42 5.58 9.63
C TYR A 17 -11.90 4.22 10.12
N GLU A 18 -12.63 4.16 11.23
CA GLU A 18 -13.20 2.92 11.79
C GLU A 18 -14.21 2.29 10.81
N ASP A 19 -15.03 3.12 10.18
CA ASP A 19 -15.99 2.71 9.15
C ASP A 19 -15.38 2.64 7.75
N ALA A 20 -14.35 3.44 7.45
CA ALA A 20 -13.68 3.44 6.15
C ALA A 20 -12.83 2.18 5.96
N LEU A 21 -12.06 1.77 6.97
CA LEU A 21 -11.13 0.64 6.91
C LEU A 21 -11.78 -0.64 6.34
N PRO A 22 -12.91 -1.15 6.86
CA PRO A 22 -13.52 -2.37 6.33
C PRO A 22 -13.99 -2.22 4.87
N LYS A 23 -14.44 -1.03 4.46
CA LYS A 23 -14.91 -0.78 3.08
C LYS A 23 -13.74 -0.69 2.09
N ILE A 24 -12.66 -0.04 2.50
CA ILE A 24 -11.41 0.06 1.75
C ILE A 24 -10.79 -1.34 1.61
N LEU A 25 -10.79 -2.14 2.69
CA LEU A 25 -10.33 -3.53 2.64
C LEU A 25 -11.14 -4.37 1.66
N LEU A 26 -12.46 -4.23 1.67
CA LEU A 26 -13.32 -4.94 0.72
C LEU A 26 -12.97 -4.60 -0.73
N ALA A 27 -12.71 -3.32 -1.03
CA ALA A 27 -12.26 -2.90 -2.36
C ALA A 27 -10.83 -3.36 -2.68
N ALA A 28 -9.95 -3.38 -1.69
CA ALA A 28 -8.59 -3.88 -1.82
C ALA A 28 -8.55 -5.38 -2.14
N GLU A 29 -9.43 -6.16 -1.52
CA GLU A 29 -9.63 -7.60 -1.79
C GLU A 29 -10.25 -7.85 -3.17
N GLN A 30 -11.04 -6.92 -3.70
CA GLN A 30 -11.51 -6.96 -5.09
C GLN A 30 -10.40 -6.68 -6.12
N GLY A 31 -9.17 -6.43 -5.68
CA GLY A 31 -8.04 -6.16 -6.55
C GLY A 31 -7.89 -4.69 -6.92
N ASN A 32 -8.58 -3.75 -6.26
CA ASN A 32 -8.36 -2.33 -6.55
C ASN A 32 -6.99 -1.87 -6.00
N ALA A 33 -6.04 -1.57 -6.88
CA ALA A 33 -4.69 -1.17 -6.49
C ALA A 33 -4.66 0.08 -5.60
N GLU A 34 -5.54 1.05 -5.83
CA GLU A 34 -5.60 2.26 -5.01
C GLU A 34 -6.15 1.98 -3.61
N ALA A 35 -7.17 1.13 -3.52
CA ALA A 35 -7.72 0.69 -2.24
C ALA A 35 -6.68 -0.11 -1.43
N GLN A 36 -5.89 -0.97 -2.09
CA GLN A 36 -4.77 -1.68 -1.47
C GLN A 36 -3.72 -0.70 -0.92
N CYS A 37 -3.38 0.36 -1.66
CA CYS A 37 -2.49 1.41 -1.17
C CYS A 37 -3.07 2.09 0.07
N MET A 38 -4.35 2.46 0.06
CA MET A 38 -5.00 3.09 1.21
C MET A 38 -5.11 2.18 2.42
N ALA A 39 -5.39 0.89 2.23
CA ALA A 39 -5.34 -0.10 3.31
C ALA A 39 -3.94 -0.15 3.95
N GLY A 40 -2.89 -0.11 3.12
CA GLY A 40 -1.50 0.01 3.58
C GLY A 40 -1.29 1.23 4.47
N THR A 41 -1.76 2.40 4.02
CA THR A 41 -1.64 3.66 4.78
C THR A 41 -2.40 3.62 6.10
N LEU A 42 -3.61 3.05 6.12
CA LEU A 42 -4.40 2.93 7.35
C LEU A 42 -3.70 2.04 8.38
N TYR A 43 -3.13 0.91 7.97
CA TYR A 43 -2.34 0.07 8.88
C TYR A 43 -1.02 0.70 9.30
N GLN A 44 -0.36 1.45 8.42
CA GLN A 44 0.88 2.16 8.76
C GLN A 44 0.63 3.22 9.84
N LEU A 45 -0.46 3.98 9.70
CA LEU A 45 -0.81 5.07 10.60
C LEU A 45 -1.61 4.61 11.82
N GLY A 46 -2.16 3.39 11.81
CA GLY A 46 -3.05 2.90 12.87
C GLY A 46 -4.39 3.65 12.90
N LEU A 47 -4.93 3.97 11.72
CA LEU A 47 -6.19 4.69 11.58
C LEU A 47 -7.34 3.70 11.43
N GLY A 48 -8.29 3.73 12.37
CA GLY A 48 -9.42 2.79 12.42
C GLY A 48 -9.05 1.36 12.87
N SER A 49 -7.76 1.09 13.13
CA SER A 49 -7.27 -0.16 13.69
C SER A 49 -5.89 0.03 14.33
N ALA A 50 -5.37 -1.00 15.00
CA ALA A 50 -4.01 -0.97 15.53
C ALA A 50 -2.99 -0.84 14.38
N ALA A 51 -2.00 0.04 14.57
CA ALA A 51 -0.91 0.19 13.62
C ALA A 51 -0.17 -1.14 13.46
N ASN A 52 0.02 -1.57 12.21
CA ASN A 52 0.66 -2.83 11.88
C ASN A 52 1.49 -2.69 10.60
N SER A 53 2.79 -2.52 10.79
CA SER A 53 3.72 -2.30 9.70
C SER A 53 3.82 -3.49 8.75
N ASP A 54 3.77 -4.72 9.26
CA ASP A 54 3.83 -5.94 8.43
C ASP A 54 2.60 -6.05 7.52
N LYS A 55 1.41 -5.74 8.04
CA LYS A 55 0.19 -5.67 7.21
C LYS A 55 0.27 -4.53 6.20
N ALA A 56 0.75 -3.35 6.62
CA ALA A 56 0.88 -2.20 5.73
C ALA A 56 1.77 -2.52 4.53
N VAL A 57 2.94 -3.12 4.79
CA VAL A 57 3.87 -3.61 3.77
C VAL A 57 3.14 -4.55 2.81
N ALA A 58 2.52 -5.62 3.31
CA ALA A 58 1.84 -6.60 2.47
C ALA A 58 0.76 -6.01 1.54
N TRP A 59 0.03 -4.99 1.99
CA TRP A 59 -0.96 -4.29 1.17
C TRP A 59 -0.32 -3.40 0.11
N TYR A 60 0.75 -2.67 0.46
CA TYR A 60 1.51 -1.92 -0.52
C TYR A 60 2.19 -2.82 -1.55
N GLU A 61 2.66 -4.02 -1.17
CA GLU A 61 3.25 -4.99 -2.12
C GLU A 61 2.24 -5.37 -3.19
N ARG A 62 1.00 -5.70 -2.78
CA ARG A 62 -0.08 -6.05 -3.70
C ARG A 62 -0.41 -4.90 -4.65
N SER A 63 -0.50 -3.68 -4.13
CA SER A 63 -0.76 -2.49 -4.93
C SER A 63 0.38 -2.19 -5.92
N SER A 64 1.62 -2.33 -5.45
CA SER A 64 2.83 -2.18 -6.28
C SER A 64 2.92 -3.26 -7.35
N ALA A 65 2.51 -4.50 -7.07
CA ALA A 65 2.45 -5.59 -8.03
C ALA A 65 1.46 -5.31 -9.18
N GLN A 66 0.46 -4.46 -8.93
CA GLN A 66 -0.45 -3.97 -9.97
C GLN A 66 0.06 -2.74 -10.72
N GLY A 67 1.31 -2.32 -10.48
CA GLY A 67 1.94 -1.17 -11.12
C GLY A 67 1.57 0.19 -10.50
N TYR A 68 1.01 0.21 -9.29
CA TYR A 68 0.63 1.46 -8.64
C TYR A 68 1.84 2.14 -7.98
N SER A 69 2.44 3.10 -8.70
CA SER A 69 3.70 3.74 -8.31
C SER A 69 3.65 4.44 -6.94
N VAL A 70 2.47 4.92 -6.51
CA VAL A 70 2.29 5.55 -5.20
C VAL A 70 2.54 4.53 -4.07
N ALA A 71 2.04 3.30 -4.23
CA ALA A 71 2.27 2.25 -3.25
C ALA A 71 3.74 1.84 -3.19
N THR A 72 4.41 1.73 -4.34
CA THR A 72 5.85 1.46 -4.40
C THR A 72 6.65 2.51 -3.63
N ASN A 73 6.30 3.79 -3.76
CA ASN A 73 6.99 4.88 -3.06
C ASN A 73 6.76 4.83 -1.54
N ASN A 74 5.51 4.60 -1.10
CA ASN A 74 5.18 4.45 0.31
C ASN A 74 5.88 3.25 0.94
N LEU A 75 5.92 2.13 0.21
CA LEU A 75 6.60 0.91 0.61
C LEU A 75 8.11 1.11 0.74
N ALA A 76 8.74 1.76 -0.23
CA ALA A 76 10.15 2.11 -0.17
C ALA A 76 10.47 2.96 1.07
N GLY A 77 9.63 3.95 1.38
CA GLY A 77 9.75 4.76 2.59
C GLY A 77 9.63 3.93 3.87
N MET A 78 8.64 3.03 3.95
CA MET A 78 8.45 2.16 5.11
C MET A 78 9.64 1.21 5.34
N LEU A 79 10.15 0.59 4.29
CA LEU A 79 11.25 -0.36 4.39
C LEU A 79 12.57 0.33 4.74
N ALA A 80 12.78 1.55 4.24
CA ALA A 80 13.92 2.39 4.62
C ALA A 80 13.88 2.74 6.11
N VAL A 81 12.71 3.11 6.66
CA VAL A 81 12.55 3.43 8.09
C VAL A 81 12.66 2.17 8.97
N ALA A 82 12.14 1.03 8.51
CA ALA A 82 12.17 -0.21 9.27
C ALA A 82 13.55 -0.89 9.30
N GLY A 83 14.53 -0.41 8.52
CA GLY A 83 15.82 -1.08 8.36
C GLY A 83 15.72 -2.46 7.69
N LYS A 84 14.53 -2.81 7.18
CA LYS A 84 14.21 -4.09 6.55
C LYS A 84 14.62 -4.09 5.08
N VAL A 85 15.91 -3.85 4.84
CA VAL A 85 16.47 -3.73 3.48
C VAL A 85 16.32 -5.06 2.71
N GLU A 86 16.38 -6.20 3.38
CA GLU A 86 16.22 -7.52 2.75
C GLU A 86 14.80 -7.78 2.22
N GLU A 87 13.76 -7.42 2.98
CA GLU A 87 12.36 -7.54 2.53
C GLU A 87 12.09 -6.58 1.36
N SER A 88 12.67 -5.37 1.42
CA SER A 88 12.65 -4.42 0.29
C SER A 88 13.28 -4.99 -0.96
N GLN A 89 14.45 -5.62 -0.83
CA GLN A 89 15.16 -6.19 -1.96
C GLN A 89 14.44 -7.40 -2.55
N ARG A 90 13.83 -8.25 -1.70
CA ARG A 90 12.99 -9.36 -2.17
C ARG A 90 11.78 -8.88 -2.94
N LEU A 91 11.09 -7.86 -2.43
CA LEU A 91 9.97 -7.25 -3.12
C LEU A 91 10.41 -6.70 -4.48
N TYR A 92 11.47 -5.89 -4.51
CA TYR A 92 12.00 -5.35 -5.76
C TYR A 92 12.40 -6.45 -6.73
N ALA A 93 12.97 -7.56 -6.25
CA ALA A 93 13.29 -8.73 -7.06
C ALA A 93 12.04 -9.42 -7.63
N LEU A 94 10.98 -9.56 -6.83
CA LEU A 94 9.71 -10.16 -7.25
C LEU A 94 8.98 -9.27 -8.28
N SER A 95 8.94 -7.95 -8.06
CA SER A 95 8.42 -6.99 -9.06
C SER A 95 9.25 -7.00 -10.35
N ARG A 96 10.58 -7.18 -10.26
CA ARG A 96 11.47 -7.32 -11.42
C ARG A 96 11.16 -8.57 -12.24
N GLU A 97 10.90 -9.68 -11.58
CA GLU A 97 10.56 -10.95 -12.24
C GLU A 97 9.20 -10.88 -12.94
N GLN A 98 8.28 -10.04 -12.45
CA GLN A 98 7.00 -9.76 -13.10
C GLN A 98 7.07 -8.68 -14.20
N GLY A 99 8.27 -8.19 -14.56
CA GLY A 99 8.47 -7.30 -15.70
C GLY A 99 8.16 -5.81 -15.43
N PHE A 100 7.83 -5.43 -14.21
CA PHE A 100 7.59 -4.03 -13.83
C PHE A 100 8.87 -3.40 -13.27
N ILE A 101 9.61 -2.76 -14.18
CA ILE A 101 10.76 -1.91 -13.89
C ILE A 101 10.37 -0.69 -13.06
N HIS A 102 10.89 -0.59 -11.85
CA HIS A 102 11.50 0.62 -11.28
C HIS A 102 12.38 0.17 -10.11
N GLY A 103 13.66 -0.10 -10.33
CA GLY A 103 14.58 -0.44 -9.23
C GLY A 103 15.07 0.82 -8.50
N PRO A 104 15.45 0.76 -7.22
CA PRO A 104 16.34 1.76 -6.67
C PRO A 104 17.69 1.51 -7.35
N ALA A 105 18.12 2.47 -8.16
CA ALA A 105 19.47 2.52 -8.69
C ALA A 105 20.43 2.68 -7.50
N VAL A 106 20.88 1.57 -6.93
CA VAL A 106 22.12 1.55 -6.15
C VAL A 106 23.21 1.32 -7.19
N GLY A 107 23.73 2.43 -7.71
CA GLY A 107 24.94 2.43 -8.51
C GLY A 107 26.14 2.12 -7.61
N ASP A 108 26.93 1.14 -8.05
CA ASP A 108 28.28 0.85 -7.57
C ASP A 108 29.24 1.98 -7.96
#